data_AF-A0AAP3EV45-F1
#
_entry.id   AF-A0AAP3EV45-F1
#
_cell.length_a   1.000
_cell.length_b   1.000
_cell.length_c   1.000
_cell.angle_alpha   90.00
_cell.angle_beta   90.00
_cell.angle_gamma   90.00
#
_symmetry.space_group_name_H-M   'P 1'
#
loop_
_entity.id
_entity.type
_entity.pdbx_description
1 polymer ?
#
loop_
_entity_poly.entity_id
_entity_poly.type
_entity_poly.pdbx_seq_one_letter_code
_entity_poly.pdbx_strand_id
1 'polypeptide(L)'
;MKQKLTILGLSGLLLLTGCRADDMVTNAKRQDNWAKKFSVFTKKTDNEVIDYAKGFEILAQIHDSLYHTNISGRKHMEKLLELSKVKDIDMSAIEAKPYVDFGIHSQTITEKNGDKWVVFPRIQDGMVKDLVCGVLSDEETQVHYYVLKRDTEFYKNSIGLFQNAYIEKYAPAKKALNSSQKFLELGICTKKGNFFDNCNISIVILPPPPPKGGGNGSSSGGGGGGSSWDWFGWDRPIDRGCMKYYKCNDPDNGGGGYSHPIPPRNPCKKMKGKFEDPIFKKNFERLQKKETLDLDHELGFAESYEKSTPTLLTNRTGTTSVRLPEDGRSYYGFMHTHNNKEGVVRIFSPADVATFLSSCVRNAEEKGNASDAYAIVVTSEGSYTLKYTGDGNYSLGLNQLSQWDTWYNDKYFSLYYNSNESFSQPDVEKLFTQFLKEVVRIEGLEVYKSTPTSSEKMEYNGENQPVKTTPCN
;
A
#
# COMPACT_ATOMS: atom_id res chain seq x y z
N MET A 1 -20.32 73.94 40.62
CA MET A 1 -18.84 74.05 40.58
C MET A 1 -18.23 72.66 40.71
N LYS A 2 -17.10 72.46 40.03
CA LYS A 2 -16.40 71.22 39.65
C LYS A 2 -16.07 70.26 40.82
N GLN A 3 -16.21 68.94 40.58
CA GLN A 3 -15.38 67.85 41.13
C GLN A 3 -15.34 66.71 40.08
N LYS A 4 -14.44 66.78 39.09
CA LYS A 4 -13.12 66.12 38.98
C LYS A 4 -13.12 64.59 39.18
N LEU A 5 -13.16 63.95 38.02
CA LEU A 5 -12.75 62.59 37.67
C LEU A 5 -11.38 62.22 38.28
N THR A 6 -11.27 61.01 38.85
CA THR A 6 -9.99 60.35 39.13
C THR A 6 -10.00 58.99 38.45
N ILE A 7 -9.18 58.85 37.40
CA ILE A 7 -8.87 57.59 36.73
C ILE A 7 -7.51 57.13 37.29
N LEU A 8 -7.52 56.16 38.20
CA LEU A 8 -6.42 55.19 38.36
C LEU A 8 -6.89 53.95 37.60
N GLY A 9 -6.23 53.43 36.58
CA GLY A 9 -4.82 53.06 36.57
C GLY A 9 -4.73 51.53 36.55
N LEU A 10 -5.26 50.90 35.49
CA LEU A 10 -5.12 49.47 35.22
C LEU A 10 -4.28 49.30 33.95
N SER A 11 -2.97 49.53 34.08
CA SER A 11 -2.00 49.19 33.05
C SER A 11 -0.95 48.31 33.70
N GLY A 12 -1.04 47.01 33.45
CA GLY A 12 -0.12 46.04 34.00
C GLY A 12 -0.67 44.63 33.94
N LEU A 13 -0.74 44.05 32.74
CA LEU A 13 -0.46 42.62 32.48
C LEU A 13 -0.61 42.32 30.98
N LEU A 14 0.42 42.58 30.18
CA LEU A 14 0.50 42.13 28.77
C LEU A 14 1.96 41.90 28.36
N LEU A 15 2.70 41.16 29.18
CA LEU A 15 4.00 40.59 28.79
C LEU A 15 4.10 39.25 29.50
N LEU A 16 3.89 38.13 28.77
CA LEU A 16 4.48 36.79 29.03
C LEU A 16 3.91 35.63 28.15
N THR A 17 3.05 35.86 27.15
CA THR A 17 2.52 34.76 26.31
C THR A 17 3.36 34.41 25.07
N GLY A 18 4.50 35.08 24.83
CA GLY A 18 5.27 34.95 23.60
C GLY A 18 6.10 33.68 23.42
N CYS A 19 6.43 32.94 24.48
CA CYS A 19 7.38 31.81 24.37
C CYS A 19 6.75 30.41 24.23
N ARG A 20 5.42 30.26 24.26
CA ARG A 20 4.78 28.93 24.14
C ARG A 20 4.21 28.61 22.76
N ALA A 21 3.92 29.62 21.94
CA ALA A 21 3.36 29.41 20.61
C ALA A 21 4.42 28.85 19.64
N ASP A 22 5.65 29.36 19.70
CA ASP A 22 6.72 28.92 18.81
C ASP A 22 7.14 27.47 19.08
N ASP A 23 7.25 27.06 20.35
CA ASP A 23 7.57 25.67 20.73
C ASP A 23 6.49 24.67 20.28
N MET A 24 5.21 25.05 20.38
CA MET A 24 4.10 24.20 19.94
C MET A 24 4.08 24.02 18.40
N VAL A 25 4.30 25.10 17.64
CA VAL A 25 4.37 25.05 16.17
C VAL A 25 5.59 24.26 15.69
N THR A 26 6.71 24.37 16.41
CA THR A 26 7.95 23.66 16.07
C THR A 26 7.81 22.15 16.33
N ASN A 27 7.15 21.76 17.43
CA ASN A 27 6.87 20.36 17.73
C ASN A 27 5.86 19.73 16.76
N ALA A 28 4.79 20.45 16.40
CA ALA A 28 3.82 19.98 15.41
C ALA A 28 4.46 19.74 14.03
N LYS A 29 5.29 20.68 13.55
CA LYS A 29 6.04 20.50 12.29
C LYS A 29 7.01 19.33 12.35
N ARG A 30 7.64 19.09 13.51
CA ARG A 30 8.56 17.97 13.71
C ARG A 30 7.83 16.62 13.69
N GLN A 31 6.63 16.56 14.26
CA GLN A 31 5.75 15.39 14.21
C GLN A 31 5.25 15.10 12.78
N ASP A 32 4.80 16.14 12.07
CA ASP A 32 4.37 16.04 10.66
C ASP A 32 5.49 15.56 9.74
N ASN A 33 6.70 16.08 9.93
CA ASN A 33 7.86 15.64 9.14
C ASN A 33 8.29 14.23 9.48
N TRP A 34 8.19 13.82 10.75
CA TRP A 34 8.49 12.47 11.18
C TRP A 34 7.49 11.44 10.61
N ALA A 35 6.19 11.78 10.57
CA ALA A 35 5.15 10.93 10.00
C ALA A 35 5.33 10.66 8.49
N LYS A 36 6.01 11.56 7.76
CA LYS A 36 6.31 11.40 6.33
C LYS A 36 7.51 10.50 6.05
N LYS A 37 8.25 10.06 7.08
CA LYS A 37 9.40 9.19 6.94
C LYS A 37 8.98 7.73 6.85
N PHE A 38 9.81 6.95 6.19
CA PHE A 38 9.61 5.51 6.10
C PHE A 38 9.91 4.81 7.44
N SER A 39 8.94 4.09 8.01
CA SER A 39 9.08 3.32 9.24
C SER A 39 10.02 2.13 9.13
N VAL A 40 10.27 1.62 7.92
CA VAL A 40 11.31 0.61 7.69
C VAL A 40 12.73 1.18 7.87
N PHE A 41 12.89 2.51 7.87
CA PHE A 41 14.15 3.19 8.09
C PHE A 41 14.16 4.00 9.41
N THR A 42 13.23 3.69 10.32
CA THR A 42 13.11 4.43 11.59
C THR A 42 13.36 3.49 12.75
N LYS A 43 14.18 3.95 13.71
CA LYS A 43 14.40 3.25 14.97
C LYS A 43 13.13 3.25 15.79
N LYS A 44 12.73 2.09 16.30
CA LYS A 44 11.64 1.92 17.27
C LYS A 44 12.14 1.98 18.71
N THR A 45 13.43 1.72 18.94
CA THR A 45 14.10 1.88 20.23
C THR A 45 15.49 2.49 20.04
N ASP A 46 16.02 3.17 21.07
CA ASP A 46 17.33 3.85 20.98
C ASP A 46 18.48 2.90 20.62
N ASN A 47 18.36 1.63 21.03
CA ASN A 47 19.36 0.59 20.80
C ASN A 47 19.20 -0.14 19.46
N GLU A 48 18.17 0.16 18.67
CA GLU A 48 17.96 -0.49 17.38
C GLU A 48 18.93 0.05 16.33
N VAL A 49 19.52 -0.88 15.57
CA VAL A 49 20.30 -0.58 14.36
C VAL A 49 19.37 -0.78 13.16
N ILE A 50 19.22 0.26 12.35
CA ILE A 50 18.38 0.20 11.16
C ILE A 50 19.07 -0.67 10.09
N ASP A 51 18.38 -1.71 9.63
CA ASP A 51 18.79 -2.49 8.46
C ASP A 51 18.25 -1.85 7.18
N TYR A 52 19.02 -0.90 6.63
CA TYR A 52 18.65 -0.21 5.40
C TYR A 52 18.54 -1.16 4.22
N ALA A 53 19.39 -2.19 4.15
CA ALA A 53 19.33 -3.18 3.07
C ALA A 53 17.97 -3.89 3.06
N LYS A 54 17.52 -4.31 4.24
CA LYS A 54 16.20 -4.93 4.42
C LYS A 54 15.05 -3.97 4.15
N GLY A 55 15.17 -2.71 4.60
CA GLY A 55 14.15 -1.70 4.35
C GLY A 55 13.95 -1.44 2.85
N PHE A 56 15.04 -1.36 2.08
CA PHE A 56 14.97 -1.29 0.63
C PHE A 56 14.30 -2.54 0.03
N GLU A 57 14.79 -3.74 0.35
CA GLU A 57 14.20 -5.01 -0.11
C GLU A 57 12.65 -5.03 0.02
N ILE A 58 12.15 -4.64 1.18
CA ILE A 58 10.71 -4.59 1.49
C ILE A 58 9.99 -3.63 0.54
N LEU A 59 10.50 -2.41 0.38
CA LEU A 59 9.87 -1.39 -0.46
C LEU A 59 9.88 -1.77 -1.95
N ALA A 60 10.95 -2.39 -2.45
CA ALA A 60 11.01 -2.86 -3.83
C ALA A 60 9.94 -3.93 -4.12
N GLN A 61 9.69 -4.84 -3.17
CA GLN A 61 8.67 -5.88 -3.32
C GLN A 61 7.25 -5.34 -3.24
N ILE A 62 6.99 -4.43 -2.31
CA ILE A 62 5.70 -3.74 -2.21
C ILE A 62 5.44 -3.00 -3.53
N HIS A 63 6.42 -2.28 -4.06
CA HIS A 63 6.29 -1.58 -5.33
C HIS A 63 5.99 -2.53 -6.51
N ASP A 64 6.72 -3.65 -6.63
CA ASP A 64 6.45 -4.67 -7.66
C ASP A 64 5.03 -5.23 -7.55
N SER A 65 4.55 -5.46 -6.33
CA SER A 65 3.19 -5.95 -6.08
C SER A 65 2.12 -4.93 -6.46
N LEU A 66 2.28 -3.67 -6.03
CA LEU A 66 1.30 -2.61 -6.24
C LEU A 66 1.21 -2.16 -7.70
N TYR A 67 2.36 -2.09 -8.38
CA TYR A 67 2.45 -1.49 -9.73
C TYR A 67 2.74 -2.52 -10.82
N HIS A 68 2.72 -3.82 -10.48
CA HIS A 68 3.06 -4.90 -11.42
C HIS A 68 4.40 -4.71 -12.14
N THR A 69 5.36 -4.09 -11.44
CA THR A 69 6.72 -3.88 -11.92
C THR A 69 7.62 -5.06 -11.56
N ASN A 70 8.88 -5.02 -12.00
CA ASN A 70 9.85 -6.08 -11.78
C ASN A 70 11.22 -5.50 -11.39
N ILE A 71 11.22 -4.63 -10.38
CA ILE A 71 12.40 -4.07 -9.72
C ILE A 71 13.13 -5.18 -8.96
N SER A 72 12.44 -5.92 -8.10
CA SER A 72 13.02 -7.00 -7.30
C SER A 72 13.27 -8.28 -8.11
N GLY A 73 12.42 -8.58 -9.11
CA GLY A 73 12.45 -9.88 -9.79
C GLY A 73 11.92 -11.05 -8.96
N ARG A 74 11.45 -10.79 -7.73
CA ARG A 74 11.18 -11.83 -6.73
C ARG A 74 10.01 -12.75 -7.06
N LYS A 75 8.93 -12.21 -7.68
CA LYS A 75 7.74 -13.00 -8.04
C LYS A 75 8.05 -14.20 -8.94
N HIS A 76 9.03 -14.06 -9.84
CA HIS A 76 9.48 -15.17 -10.69
C HIS A 76 10.19 -16.24 -9.88
N MET A 77 11.10 -15.84 -9.00
CA MET A 77 11.84 -16.74 -8.11
C MET A 77 10.89 -17.50 -7.18
N GLU A 78 9.93 -16.84 -6.55
CA GLU A 78 8.94 -17.47 -5.65
C GLU A 78 8.10 -18.52 -6.37
N LYS A 79 7.65 -18.22 -7.60
CA LYS A 79 6.93 -19.19 -8.43
C LYS A 79 7.77 -20.43 -8.71
N LEU A 80 9.06 -20.24 -9.02
CA LEU A 80 9.97 -21.36 -9.22
C LEU A 80 10.23 -22.11 -7.93
N LEU A 81 10.32 -21.43 -6.77
CA LEU A 81 10.49 -22.10 -5.48
C LEU A 81 9.32 -23.05 -5.19
N GLU A 82 8.08 -22.60 -5.39
CA GLU A 82 6.90 -23.46 -5.21
C GLU A 82 6.90 -24.65 -6.17
N LEU A 83 7.26 -24.42 -7.43
CA LEU A 83 7.39 -25.50 -8.41
C LEU A 83 8.53 -26.47 -8.07
N SER A 84 9.63 -26.00 -7.47
CA SER A 84 10.80 -26.83 -7.14
C SER A 84 10.51 -27.84 -6.04
N LYS A 85 9.47 -27.59 -5.21
CA LYS A 85 9.01 -28.53 -4.18
C LYS A 85 8.37 -29.79 -4.75
N VAL A 86 7.88 -29.74 -5.99
CA VAL A 86 7.14 -30.85 -6.62
C VAL A 86 7.86 -31.45 -7.83
N LYS A 87 8.82 -30.74 -8.43
CA LYS A 87 9.66 -31.24 -9.53
C LYS A 87 11.00 -30.52 -9.54
N ASP A 88 12.05 -31.18 -10.03
CA ASP A 88 13.32 -30.49 -10.24
C ASP A 88 13.19 -29.44 -11.35
N ILE A 89 13.87 -28.31 -11.17
CA ILE A 89 13.84 -27.17 -12.09
C ILE A 89 15.22 -27.00 -12.69
N ASP A 90 15.27 -26.86 -14.01
CA ASP A 90 16.49 -26.51 -14.70
C ASP A 90 16.99 -25.13 -14.22
N MET A 91 18.26 -25.08 -13.80
CA MET A 91 18.95 -23.85 -13.41
C MET A 91 18.85 -22.76 -14.46
N SER A 92 18.83 -23.13 -15.75
CA SER A 92 18.64 -22.17 -16.85
C SER A 92 17.32 -21.40 -16.75
N ALA A 93 16.24 -22.04 -16.27
CA ALA A 93 14.93 -21.41 -16.08
C ALA A 93 14.89 -20.45 -14.88
N ILE A 94 15.71 -20.74 -13.85
CA ILE A 94 15.89 -19.85 -12.70
C ILE A 94 16.65 -18.59 -13.13
N GLU A 95 17.69 -18.75 -13.92
CA GLU A 95 18.60 -17.68 -14.31
C GLU A 95 18.10 -16.85 -15.52
N ALA A 96 17.06 -17.33 -16.22
CA ALA A 96 16.51 -16.70 -17.43
C ALA A 96 15.92 -15.29 -17.23
N LYS A 97 15.43 -14.95 -16.03
CA LYS A 97 14.86 -13.63 -15.74
C LYS A 97 15.69 -12.89 -14.71
N PRO A 98 15.97 -11.60 -14.92
CA PRO A 98 16.79 -10.84 -14.00
C PRO A 98 16.06 -10.60 -12.68
N TYR A 99 16.79 -10.72 -11.57
CA TYR A 99 16.31 -10.40 -10.22
C TYR A 99 17.40 -9.69 -9.41
N VAL A 100 17.01 -8.97 -8.36
CA VAL A 100 17.94 -8.34 -7.41
C VAL A 100 18.10 -9.25 -6.20
N ASP A 101 19.33 -9.64 -5.88
CA ASP A 101 19.61 -10.42 -4.67
C ASP A 101 19.89 -9.46 -3.51
N PHE A 102 18.85 -9.11 -2.77
CA PHE A 102 18.95 -8.23 -1.61
C PHE A 102 19.75 -8.82 -0.44
N GLY A 103 20.00 -10.13 -0.42
CA GLY A 103 20.85 -10.78 0.59
C GLY A 103 22.35 -10.59 0.33
N ILE A 104 22.73 -10.00 -0.80
CA ILE A 104 24.07 -9.50 -1.08
C ILE A 104 23.95 -7.99 -1.21
N HIS A 105 24.60 -7.24 -0.33
CA HIS A 105 24.43 -5.79 -0.31
C HIS A 105 25.70 -5.08 0.16
N SER A 106 25.86 -3.81 -0.20
CA SER A 106 26.94 -3.00 0.34
C SER A 106 26.73 -2.62 1.80
N GLN A 107 27.74 -1.99 2.41
CA GLN A 107 27.50 -1.17 3.59
C GLN A 107 26.53 -0.02 3.24
N THR A 108 25.80 0.49 4.25
CA THR A 108 25.04 1.74 4.10
C THR A 108 26.01 2.90 4.00
N ILE A 109 25.89 3.68 2.93
CA ILE A 109 26.65 4.92 2.75
C ILE A 109 25.72 6.07 3.10
N THR A 110 26.20 6.97 3.97
CA THR A 110 25.50 8.19 4.36
C THR A 110 26.24 9.39 3.78
N GLU A 111 25.53 10.20 3.02
CA GLU A 111 26.07 11.41 2.40
C GLU A 111 26.05 12.60 3.33
N LYS A 112 26.78 13.66 2.94
CA LYS A 112 26.85 14.90 3.74
C LYS A 112 25.51 15.60 3.90
N ASN A 113 24.61 15.45 2.93
CA ASN A 113 23.25 15.99 2.97
C ASN A 113 22.28 15.10 3.79
N GLY A 114 22.75 13.95 4.29
CA GLY A 114 21.94 13.01 5.09
C GLY A 114 21.29 11.89 4.28
N ASP A 115 21.37 11.92 2.95
CA ASP A 115 20.88 10.86 2.07
C ASP A 115 21.63 9.56 2.34
N LYS A 116 20.93 8.43 2.19
CA LYS A 116 21.48 7.11 2.50
C LYS A 116 21.25 6.18 1.34
N TRP A 117 22.23 5.34 1.04
CA TRP A 117 22.07 4.38 -0.04
C TRP A 117 22.81 3.08 0.19
N VAL A 118 22.30 2.03 -0.46
CA VAL A 118 22.82 0.66 -0.43
C VAL A 118 22.81 0.12 -1.86
N VAL A 119 23.85 -0.61 -2.24
CA VAL A 119 23.99 -1.23 -3.57
C VAL A 119 23.74 -2.72 -3.48
N PHE A 120 23.05 -3.27 -4.47
CA PHE A 120 22.66 -4.67 -4.60
C PHE A 120 23.03 -5.19 -5.99
N PRO A 121 23.40 -6.47 -6.14
CA PRO A 121 23.60 -7.07 -7.43
C PRO A 121 22.27 -7.44 -8.09
N ARG A 122 22.16 -7.14 -9.39
CA ARG A 122 21.11 -7.68 -10.25
C ARG A 122 21.66 -8.87 -11.00
N ILE A 123 21.13 -10.04 -10.69
CA ILE A 123 21.55 -11.34 -11.23
C ILE A 123 20.78 -11.64 -12.51
N GLN A 124 21.48 -12.18 -13.50
CA GLN A 124 20.90 -12.79 -14.69
C GLN A 124 21.90 -13.80 -15.26
N ASP A 125 21.44 -14.92 -15.81
CA ASP A 125 22.30 -15.93 -16.46
C ASP A 125 23.46 -16.41 -15.55
N GLY A 126 23.17 -16.55 -14.25
CA GLY A 126 24.13 -17.05 -13.25
C GLY A 126 25.28 -16.09 -12.90
N MET A 127 25.17 -14.81 -13.28
CA MET A 127 26.18 -13.77 -13.02
C MET A 127 25.55 -12.45 -12.59
N VAL A 128 26.38 -11.56 -12.02
CA VAL A 128 25.97 -10.19 -11.70
C VAL A 128 25.99 -9.36 -12.99
N LYS A 129 24.80 -9.08 -13.52
CA LYS A 129 24.63 -8.35 -14.78
C LYS A 129 24.74 -6.83 -14.62
N ASP A 130 24.19 -6.31 -13.53
CA ASP A 130 24.14 -4.89 -13.20
C ASP A 130 24.20 -4.69 -11.69
N LEU A 131 24.41 -3.44 -11.26
CA LEU A 131 24.27 -3.00 -9.87
C LEU A 131 23.07 -2.08 -9.74
N VAL A 132 22.24 -2.33 -8.74
CA VAL A 132 21.06 -1.54 -8.40
C VAL A 132 21.29 -0.85 -7.07
N CYS A 133 21.03 0.45 -7.01
CA CYS A 133 21.20 1.26 -5.83
C CYS A 133 19.83 1.68 -5.28
N GLY A 134 19.53 1.29 -4.05
CA GLY A 134 18.42 1.85 -3.28
C GLY A 134 18.88 3.13 -2.59
N VAL A 135 18.20 4.24 -2.84
CA VAL A 135 18.52 5.56 -2.29
C VAL A 135 17.35 6.05 -1.44
N LEU A 136 17.64 6.53 -0.24
CA LEU A 136 16.73 7.18 0.69
C LEU A 136 17.12 8.65 0.77
N SER A 137 16.24 9.52 0.28
CA SER A 137 16.49 10.95 0.06
C SER A 137 15.40 11.81 0.67
N ASP A 138 15.55 13.13 0.53
CA ASP A 138 14.59 14.15 0.96
C ASP A 138 14.20 13.96 2.42
N GLU A 139 15.20 14.04 3.30
CA GLU A 139 15.03 13.84 4.74
C GLU A 139 14.39 12.50 5.12
N GLU A 140 14.68 11.43 4.35
CA GLU A 140 14.17 10.07 4.55
C GLU A 140 12.68 9.90 4.19
N THR A 141 12.16 10.79 3.35
CA THR A 141 10.76 10.76 2.89
C THR A 141 10.61 10.20 1.48
N GLN A 142 11.69 10.06 0.70
CA GLN A 142 11.65 9.49 -0.65
C GLN A 142 12.60 8.31 -0.82
N VAL A 143 12.18 7.33 -1.62
CA VAL A 143 12.97 6.14 -1.93
C VAL A 143 13.05 5.96 -3.43
N HIS A 144 14.25 5.68 -3.94
CA HIS A 144 14.51 5.53 -5.37
C HIS A 144 15.35 4.28 -5.65
N TYR A 145 15.18 3.72 -6.84
CA TYR A 145 16.00 2.60 -7.33
C TYR A 145 16.65 2.95 -8.66
N TYR A 146 17.98 3.09 -8.62
CA TYR A 146 18.78 3.40 -9.80
C TYR A 146 19.56 2.18 -10.25
N VAL A 147 19.66 1.97 -11.56
CA VAL A 147 20.72 1.13 -12.12
C VAL A 147 21.99 1.99 -12.24
N LEU A 148 23.09 1.55 -11.66
CA LEU A 148 24.36 2.29 -11.72
C LEU A 148 24.88 2.38 -13.16
N LYS A 149 25.43 3.54 -13.54
CA LYS A 149 26.01 3.76 -14.87
C LYS A 149 27.31 2.97 -15.05
N ARG A 150 27.34 2.11 -16.08
CA ARG A 150 28.42 1.15 -16.33
C ARG A 150 29.76 1.79 -16.71
N ASP A 151 29.74 3.00 -17.26
CA ASP A 151 30.92 3.75 -17.69
C ASP A 151 31.65 4.43 -16.54
N THR A 152 31.04 4.51 -15.36
CA THR A 152 31.62 5.14 -14.17
C THR A 152 32.71 4.28 -13.52
N GLU A 153 33.72 4.94 -12.97
CA GLU A 153 34.81 4.29 -12.26
C GLU A 153 34.31 3.55 -11.01
N PHE A 154 33.30 4.10 -10.35
CA PHE A 154 32.64 3.46 -9.21
C PHE A 154 32.01 2.11 -9.58
N TYR A 155 31.28 2.04 -10.70
CA TYR A 155 30.69 0.79 -11.18
C TYR A 155 31.77 -0.26 -11.49
N LYS A 156 32.80 0.14 -12.26
CA LYS A 156 33.88 -0.76 -12.68
C LYS A 156 34.63 -1.38 -11.50
N ASN A 157 34.86 -0.59 -10.44
CA ASN A 157 35.52 -1.07 -9.24
C ASN A 157 34.61 -1.88 -8.30
N SER A 158 33.28 -1.73 -8.41
CA SER A 158 32.32 -2.38 -7.52
C SER A 158 31.79 -3.71 -8.06
N ILE A 159 31.57 -3.83 -9.38
CA ILE A 159 30.90 -4.98 -9.99
C ILE A 159 31.60 -6.32 -9.69
N GLY A 160 32.94 -6.34 -9.70
CA GLY A 160 33.72 -7.54 -9.37
C GLY A 160 33.58 -7.98 -7.92
N LEU A 161 33.41 -7.05 -6.98
CA LEU A 161 33.20 -7.36 -5.56
C LEU A 161 31.87 -8.09 -5.34
N PHE A 162 30.81 -7.58 -5.98
CA PHE A 162 29.49 -8.23 -5.95
C PHE A 162 29.49 -9.58 -6.65
N GLN A 163 30.23 -9.72 -7.75
CA GLN A 163 30.37 -11.01 -8.44
C GLN A 163 31.05 -12.06 -7.56
N ASN A 164 32.06 -11.67 -6.79
CA ASN A 164 32.74 -12.56 -5.84
C ASN A 164 31.80 -12.97 -4.69
N ALA A 165 31.08 -12.00 -4.10
CA ALA A 165 30.10 -12.28 -3.04
C ALA A 165 28.98 -13.23 -3.53
N TYR A 166 28.52 -13.06 -4.78
CA TYR A 166 27.58 -13.98 -5.39
C TYR A 166 28.16 -15.39 -5.55
N ILE A 167 29.39 -15.53 -6.07
CA ILE A 167 30.03 -16.84 -6.21
C ILE A 167 30.17 -17.52 -4.84
N GLU A 168 30.61 -16.79 -3.82
CA GLU A 168 30.78 -17.30 -2.46
C GLU A 168 29.46 -17.77 -1.84
N LYS A 169 28.41 -16.93 -1.90
CA LYS A 169 27.08 -17.25 -1.36
C LYS A 169 26.47 -18.50 -1.99
N TYR A 170 26.61 -18.68 -3.31
CA TYR A 170 25.93 -19.76 -4.03
C TYR A 170 26.81 -21.01 -4.29
N ALA A 171 28.12 -20.96 -4.04
CA ALA A 171 29.02 -22.12 -4.19
C ALA A 171 28.55 -23.37 -3.43
N PRO A 172 28.02 -23.29 -2.18
CA PRO A 172 27.52 -24.48 -1.47
C PRO A 172 26.25 -25.07 -2.10
N ALA A 173 25.36 -24.24 -2.66
CA ALA A 173 24.14 -24.72 -3.30
C ALA A 173 24.40 -25.39 -4.65
N LYS A 174 25.38 -24.88 -5.43
CA LYS A 174 25.80 -25.49 -6.69
C LYS A 174 26.47 -26.86 -6.52
N LYS A 175 26.94 -27.20 -5.32
CA LYS A 175 27.58 -28.49 -4.99
C LYS A 175 26.64 -29.52 -4.34
N ALA A 176 25.40 -29.15 -4.01
CA ALA A 176 24.46 -30.01 -3.28
C ALA A 176 23.50 -30.78 -4.23
N LEU A 177 23.03 -31.96 -3.81
CA LEU A 177 21.86 -32.64 -4.41
C LEU A 177 20.60 -31.77 -4.20
N ASN A 178 19.71 -31.67 -5.21
CA ASN A 178 18.58 -30.74 -5.29
C ASN A 178 19.01 -29.25 -5.30
N SER A 179 19.96 -28.92 -6.17
CA SER A 179 20.59 -27.60 -6.28
C SER A 179 19.62 -26.46 -6.56
N SER A 180 18.54 -26.72 -7.31
CA SER A 180 17.55 -25.72 -7.75
C SER A 180 16.75 -25.13 -6.59
N GLN A 181 16.15 -25.97 -5.74
CA GLN A 181 15.39 -25.52 -4.56
C GLN A 181 16.28 -24.76 -3.58
N LYS A 182 17.47 -25.30 -3.26
CA LYS A 182 18.40 -24.66 -2.31
C LYS A 182 18.92 -23.31 -2.84
N PHE A 183 19.14 -23.21 -4.15
CA PHE A 183 19.48 -21.95 -4.79
C PHE A 183 18.35 -20.91 -4.67
N LEU A 184 17.11 -21.33 -4.93
CA LEU A 184 15.93 -20.47 -4.81
C LEU A 184 15.69 -20.00 -3.37
N GLU A 185 15.84 -20.89 -2.40
CA GLU A 185 15.75 -20.55 -0.96
C GLU A 185 16.82 -19.53 -0.55
N LEU A 186 18.05 -19.64 -1.05
CA LEU A 186 19.13 -18.67 -0.80
C LEU A 186 18.90 -17.29 -1.46
N GLY A 187 18.32 -17.28 -2.67
CA GLY A 187 18.05 -16.04 -3.39
C GLY A 187 16.80 -15.29 -2.91
N ILE A 188 15.79 -16.01 -2.45
CA ILE A 188 14.57 -15.40 -1.88
C ILE A 188 14.76 -15.07 -0.40
N CYS A 189 15.65 -15.78 0.30
CA CYS A 189 15.77 -15.74 1.75
C CYS A 189 14.43 -16.05 2.45
N THR A 190 13.91 -17.25 2.24
CA THR A 190 12.70 -17.73 2.94
C THR A 190 13.07 -18.27 4.32
N LYS A 191 12.45 -17.73 5.39
CA LYS A 191 12.64 -18.21 6.77
C LYS A 191 11.96 -19.57 6.97
N LYS A 192 12.67 -20.58 7.49
CA LYS A 192 12.10 -21.83 7.99
C LYS A 192 12.60 -22.14 9.40
N GLY A 193 11.72 -22.04 10.39
CA GLY A 193 12.00 -22.44 11.78
C GLY A 193 13.20 -21.73 12.43
N ASN A 194 13.91 -22.44 13.32
CA ASN A 194 15.12 -21.99 14.02
C ASN A 194 16.43 -22.34 13.27
N PHE A 195 16.35 -22.64 11.97
CA PHE A 195 17.53 -22.93 11.16
C PHE A 195 17.52 -22.02 9.94
N PHE A 196 18.35 -20.97 10.03
CA PHE A 196 18.89 -20.05 9.01
C PHE A 196 18.87 -18.63 9.57
N ASP A 197 19.74 -18.39 10.57
CA ASP A 197 19.99 -17.03 11.09
C ASP A 197 20.74 -16.12 10.10
N ASN A 198 21.23 -16.64 8.97
CA ASN A 198 22.15 -15.90 8.11
C ASN A 198 21.76 -15.95 6.62
N CYS A 199 20.75 -15.21 6.17
CA CYS A 199 20.64 -14.88 4.74
C CYS A 199 21.47 -13.64 4.36
N ASN A 200 21.77 -12.76 5.31
CA ASN A 200 22.63 -11.59 5.13
C ASN A 200 24.08 -12.05 5.28
N ILE A 201 24.64 -12.68 4.24
CA ILE A 201 25.94 -13.36 4.38
C ILE A 201 27.11 -12.46 3.95
N SER A 202 26.91 -11.37 3.21
CA SER A 202 28.06 -10.58 2.75
C SER A 202 27.73 -9.11 2.59
N ILE A 203 28.16 -8.31 3.57
CA ILE A 203 28.32 -6.86 3.39
C ILE A 203 29.50 -6.67 2.44
N VAL A 204 29.23 -6.25 1.22
CA VAL A 204 30.25 -5.87 0.24
C VAL A 204 30.77 -4.49 0.62
N ILE A 205 31.99 -4.41 1.15
CA ILE A 205 32.58 -3.13 1.51
C ILE A 205 33.03 -2.42 0.23
N LEU A 206 32.28 -1.40 -0.16
CA LEU A 206 32.62 -0.54 -1.28
C LEU A 206 33.72 0.44 -0.90
N PRO A 207 34.64 0.76 -1.82
CA PRO A 207 35.64 1.79 -1.58
C PRO A 207 34.94 3.13 -1.32
N PRO A 208 35.53 4.00 -0.47
CA PRO A 208 35.01 5.34 -0.29
C PRO A 208 34.95 6.04 -1.65
N PRO A 209 33.91 6.83 -1.91
CA PRO A 209 33.81 7.54 -3.17
C PRO A 209 35.06 8.43 -3.35
N PRO A 210 35.64 8.50 -4.57
CA PRO A 210 36.88 9.21 -4.78
C PRO A 210 36.73 10.68 -4.33
N PRO A 211 37.76 11.26 -3.68
CA PRO A 211 37.72 12.67 -3.29
C PRO A 211 37.44 13.54 -4.51
N LYS A 212 36.67 14.62 -4.34
CA LYS A 212 36.44 15.63 -5.39
C LYS A 212 37.79 16.02 -5.99
N GLY A 213 37.99 15.71 -7.28
CA GLY A 213 39.27 15.88 -7.95
C GLY A 213 39.80 17.29 -7.79
N GLY A 214 40.87 17.45 -7.00
CA GLY A 214 41.83 18.52 -7.19
C GLY A 214 42.68 18.17 -8.40
N GLY A 215 42.26 18.61 -9.58
CA GLY A 215 42.98 18.42 -10.83
C GLY A 215 42.88 19.69 -11.66
N ASN A 216 43.98 20.44 -11.73
CA ASN A 216 44.17 21.64 -12.55
C ASN A 216 43.79 21.37 -14.02
N GLY A 217 42.81 22.10 -14.53
CA GLY A 217 42.43 22.11 -15.92
C GLY A 217 41.52 23.31 -16.21
N SER A 218 42.13 24.42 -16.60
CA SER A 218 41.47 25.67 -16.93
C SER A 218 40.37 25.50 -17.97
N SER A 219 39.11 25.70 -17.57
CA SER A 219 38.07 26.25 -18.46
C SER A 219 36.91 26.77 -17.63
N SER A 220 36.63 28.04 -17.85
CA SER A 220 35.58 28.89 -17.30
C SER A 220 34.17 28.30 -17.41
N GLY A 221 33.46 28.24 -16.28
CA GLY A 221 32.01 28.12 -16.24
C GLY A 221 31.48 27.33 -15.04
N GLY A 222 30.93 28.04 -14.04
CA GLY A 222 29.95 27.52 -13.09
C GLY A 222 30.45 26.49 -12.06
N GLY A 223 30.57 26.90 -10.80
CA GLY A 223 30.80 25.99 -9.68
C GLY A 223 29.64 25.02 -9.50
N GLY A 224 29.74 23.83 -10.09
CA GLY A 224 28.91 22.67 -9.80
C GLY A 224 29.75 21.61 -9.09
N GLY A 225 29.58 21.45 -7.78
CA GLY A 225 30.25 20.40 -7.03
C GLY A 225 29.68 19.04 -7.41
N GLY A 226 30.50 18.15 -7.99
CA GLY A 226 30.10 16.79 -8.37
C GLY A 226 29.39 16.05 -7.22
N SER A 227 28.33 15.34 -7.58
CA SER A 227 27.36 14.73 -6.66
C SER A 227 27.25 13.23 -6.96
N SER A 228 26.94 12.38 -5.98
CA SER A 228 26.77 10.92 -6.19
C SER A 228 25.74 10.59 -7.28
N TRP A 229 24.81 11.51 -7.54
CA TRP A 229 23.88 11.49 -8.66
C TRP A 229 24.55 11.31 -10.02
N ASP A 230 25.83 11.68 -10.17
CA ASP A 230 26.61 11.47 -11.39
C ASP A 230 26.76 9.97 -11.70
N TRP A 231 26.69 9.08 -10.69
CA TRP A 231 26.80 7.62 -10.86
C TRP A 231 25.47 6.91 -11.12
N PHE A 232 24.35 7.53 -10.78
CA PHE A 232 23.02 6.96 -10.92
C PHE A 232 22.54 7.08 -12.36
N GLY A 233 22.18 5.94 -12.95
CA GLY A 233 21.74 5.83 -14.35
C GLY A 233 20.23 5.98 -14.49
N TRP A 234 19.62 5.06 -15.23
CA TRP A 234 18.17 5.05 -15.42
C TRP A 234 17.45 4.85 -14.08
N ASP A 235 16.56 5.80 -13.77
CA ASP A 235 15.64 5.70 -12.64
C ASP A 235 14.54 4.68 -12.96
N ARG A 236 14.23 3.83 -11.99
CA ARG A 236 12.93 3.15 -11.90
C ARG A 236 12.17 3.85 -10.78
N PRO A 237 11.47 4.96 -11.08
CA PRO A 237 10.96 5.83 -10.04
C PRO A 237 9.96 5.08 -9.18
N ILE A 238 10.28 4.99 -7.90
CA ILE A 238 9.36 4.65 -6.81
C ILE A 238 8.81 6.01 -6.34
N ASP A 239 7.99 6.66 -7.16
CA ASP A 239 7.59 8.05 -6.88
C ASP A 239 6.55 8.14 -5.74
N ARG A 240 6.82 9.04 -4.77
CA ARG A 240 5.98 9.64 -3.70
C ARG A 240 5.81 8.88 -2.37
N GLY A 241 6.77 9.03 -1.46
CA GLY A 241 6.50 9.08 -0.02
C GLY A 241 6.14 7.75 0.65
N CYS A 242 6.34 7.67 1.96
CA CYS A 242 6.01 6.47 2.75
C CYS A 242 4.53 6.04 2.68
N MET A 243 3.62 6.99 2.40
CA MET A 243 2.17 6.78 2.36
C MET A 243 1.76 5.79 1.27
N LYS A 244 2.40 5.84 0.11
CA LYS A 244 2.10 4.90 -0.99
C LYS A 244 2.48 3.45 -0.69
N TYR A 245 3.44 3.26 0.21
CA TYR A 245 3.96 1.95 0.59
C TYR A 245 3.39 1.48 1.93
N TYR A 246 2.54 2.29 2.59
CA TYR A 246 2.01 2.05 3.94
C TYR A 246 3.11 1.69 4.94
N LYS A 247 4.27 2.34 4.78
CA LYS A 247 5.43 2.23 5.66
C LYS A 247 5.78 3.59 6.21
N CYS A 248 4.79 4.40 6.58
CA CYS A 248 5.05 5.63 7.32
C CYS A 248 5.29 5.34 8.80
N ASN A 249 5.94 6.30 9.45
CA ASN A 249 6.01 6.37 10.89
C ASN A 249 4.65 6.75 11.48
N ASP A 250 4.24 6.02 12.51
CA ASP A 250 2.97 6.21 13.22
C ASP A 250 3.19 7.09 14.46
N PRO A 251 2.65 8.32 14.51
CA PRO A 251 2.91 9.29 15.59
C PRO A 251 2.50 8.80 16.98
N ASP A 252 1.73 7.71 17.08
CA ASP A 252 1.16 7.23 18.33
C ASP A 252 2.07 6.27 19.13
N ASN A 253 3.28 5.97 18.65
CA ASN A 253 4.26 5.16 19.43
C ASN A 253 5.22 5.97 20.32
N GLY A 254 5.02 7.30 20.43
CA GLY A 254 5.71 8.15 21.40
C GLY A 254 4.68 8.74 22.38
N GLY A 255 4.62 8.20 23.60
CA GLY A 255 3.61 8.54 24.60
C GLY A 255 3.34 10.05 24.77
N GLY A 256 2.07 10.42 24.67
CA GLY A 256 1.58 11.77 24.95
C GLY A 256 0.25 12.01 24.26
N GLY A 257 -0.85 11.68 24.94
CA GLY A 257 -2.20 11.77 24.40
C GLY A 257 -2.56 13.15 23.86
N TYR A 258 -2.90 13.19 22.58
CA TYR A 258 -3.71 14.24 21.98
C TYR A 258 -4.85 13.58 21.24
N SER A 259 -6.03 13.60 21.86
CA SER A 259 -7.27 13.30 21.19
C SER A 259 -7.49 14.34 20.09
N HIS A 260 -7.28 13.96 18.83
CA HIS A 260 -8.00 14.62 17.75
C HIS A 260 -9.49 14.54 18.08
N PRO A 261 -10.27 15.63 17.99
CA PRO A 261 -11.71 15.51 18.09
C PRO A 261 -12.15 14.64 16.91
N ILE A 262 -12.45 13.36 17.18
CA ILE A 262 -13.09 12.45 16.24
C ILE A 262 -14.44 13.10 15.95
N PRO A 263 -14.71 13.65 14.76
CA PRO A 263 -16.06 14.02 14.43
C PRO A 263 -16.82 12.70 14.39
N PRO A 264 -17.87 12.49 15.20
CA PRO A 264 -18.71 11.33 15.05
C PRO A 264 -19.41 11.45 13.70
N ARG A 265 -18.86 10.80 12.67
CA ARG A 265 -19.43 10.79 11.31
C ARG A 265 -20.49 9.71 11.30
N ASN A 266 -21.73 10.07 11.61
CA ASN A 266 -22.86 9.18 11.43
C ASN A 266 -22.96 8.79 9.93
N PRO A 267 -22.59 7.55 9.54
CA PRO A 267 -22.54 7.13 8.14
C PRO A 267 -23.94 7.17 7.50
N CYS A 268 -24.99 6.93 8.28
CA CYS A 268 -26.37 7.01 7.85
C CYS A 268 -26.74 8.41 7.36
N LYS A 269 -26.34 9.46 8.09
CA LYS A 269 -26.62 10.85 7.68
C LYS A 269 -25.95 11.20 6.36
N LYS A 270 -24.72 10.71 6.14
CA LYS A 270 -23.99 10.93 4.87
C LYS A 270 -24.64 10.18 3.70
N MET A 271 -25.07 8.94 3.91
CA MET A 271 -25.79 8.19 2.87
C MET A 271 -27.10 8.87 2.50
N LYS A 272 -27.88 9.31 3.49
CA LYS A 272 -29.12 10.07 3.24
C LYS A 272 -28.85 11.33 2.41
N GLY A 273 -27.83 12.12 2.77
CA GLY A 273 -27.43 13.30 2.00
C GLY A 273 -26.96 12.98 0.58
N LYS A 274 -26.37 11.81 0.32
CA LYS A 274 -26.02 11.37 -1.04
C LYS A 274 -27.26 11.09 -1.89
N PHE A 275 -28.30 10.48 -1.33
CA PHE A 275 -29.57 10.23 -2.04
C PHE A 275 -30.41 11.49 -2.26
N GLU A 276 -30.09 12.61 -1.60
CA GLU A 276 -30.66 13.93 -1.88
C GLU A 276 -30.05 14.57 -3.15
N ASP A 277 -28.87 14.14 -3.60
CA ASP A 277 -28.28 14.58 -4.87
C ASP A 277 -29.04 13.95 -6.06
N PRO A 278 -29.66 14.79 -6.93
CA PRO A 278 -30.45 14.28 -8.06
C PRO A 278 -29.66 13.44 -9.06
N ILE A 279 -28.37 13.74 -9.28
CA ILE A 279 -27.50 13.00 -10.20
C ILE A 279 -27.18 11.63 -9.61
N PHE A 280 -26.80 11.60 -8.33
CA PHE A 280 -26.53 10.36 -7.61
C PHE A 280 -27.76 9.45 -7.60
N LYS A 281 -28.92 10.00 -7.20
CA LYS A 281 -30.19 9.27 -7.16
C LYS A 281 -30.58 8.71 -8.53
N LYS A 282 -30.48 9.52 -9.58
CA LYS A 282 -30.78 9.08 -10.95
C LYS A 282 -29.85 7.95 -11.42
N ASN A 283 -28.57 8.03 -11.09
CA ASN A 283 -27.61 6.97 -11.43
C ASN A 283 -27.92 5.67 -10.67
N PHE A 284 -28.23 5.76 -9.38
CA PHE A 284 -28.63 4.63 -8.57
C PHE A 284 -29.92 3.96 -9.09
N GLU A 285 -30.97 4.76 -9.36
CA GLU A 285 -32.24 4.27 -9.95
C GLU A 285 -32.02 3.63 -11.32
N ARG A 286 -31.07 4.14 -12.12
CA ARG A 286 -30.70 3.52 -13.39
C ARG A 286 -30.12 2.12 -13.18
N LEU A 287 -29.25 1.92 -12.19
CA LEU A 287 -28.65 0.62 -11.90
C LEU A 287 -29.67 -0.40 -11.37
N GLN A 288 -30.76 0.05 -10.74
CA GLN A 288 -31.84 -0.82 -10.26
C GLN A 288 -32.77 -1.33 -11.35
N LYS A 289 -32.72 -0.75 -12.55
CA LYS A 289 -33.60 -1.15 -13.64
C LYS A 289 -33.31 -2.58 -14.10
N LYS A 290 -34.37 -3.33 -14.37
CA LYS A 290 -34.27 -4.70 -14.89
C LYS A 290 -33.40 -4.77 -16.15
N GLU A 291 -33.53 -3.82 -17.06
CA GLU A 291 -32.73 -3.81 -18.31
C GLU A 291 -31.23 -3.60 -18.04
N THR A 292 -30.86 -2.99 -16.91
CA THR A 292 -29.45 -2.84 -16.51
C THR A 292 -28.96 -4.10 -15.79
N LEU A 293 -29.78 -4.65 -14.87
CA LEU A 293 -29.45 -5.88 -14.16
C LEU A 293 -29.39 -7.11 -15.08
N ASP A 294 -30.12 -7.12 -16.18
CA ASP A 294 -30.12 -8.22 -17.16
C ASP A 294 -28.99 -8.09 -18.22
N LEU A 295 -28.16 -7.04 -18.16
CA LEU A 295 -26.97 -6.95 -19.02
C LEU A 295 -26.02 -8.13 -18.78
N ASP A 296 -25.29 -8.53 -19.82
CA ASP A 296 -24.27 -9.58 -19.75
C ASP A 296 -22.94 -9.11 -19.11
N HIS A 297 -22.90 -7.85 -18.69
CA HIS A 297 -21.76 -7.18 -18.07
C HIS A 297 -22.24 -6.22 -16.97
N GLU A 298 -21.34 -5.91 -16.05
CA GLU A 298 -21.59 -4.94 -14.99
C GLU A 298 -21.56 -3.51 -15.51
N LEU A 299 -22.46 -2.68 -14.97
CA LEU A 299 -22.52 -1.24 -15.22
C LEU A 299 -22.38 -0.50 -13.90
N GLY A 300 -21.72 0.65 -13.90
CA GLY A 300 -21.55 1.44 -12.69
C GLY A 300 -21.26 2.91 -12.94
N PHE A 301 -21.02 3.62 -11.85
CA PHE A 301 -20.61 5.02 -11.82
C PHE A 301 -19.58 5.24 -10.71
N ALA A 302 -18.57 6.06 -10.96
CA ALA A 302 -17.60 6.47 -9.95
C ALA A 302 -17.55 8.00 -9.79
N GLU A 303 -17.42 8.45 -8.55
CA GLU A 303 -17.24 9.85 -8.18
C GLU A 303 -15.79 10.13 -7.80
N SER A 304 -15.26 11.24 -8.30
CA SER A 304 -13.88 11.69 -8.07
C SER A 304 -13.85 13.11 -7.56
N TYR A 305 -12.87 13.47 -6.74
CA TYR A 305 -12.72 14.84 -6.25
C TYR A 305 -12.43 15.86 -7.38
N GLU A 306 -11.88 15.40 -8.50
CA GLU A 306 -11.48 16.25 -9.63
C GLU A 306 -12.62 16.56 -10.60
N LYS A 307 -13.75 15.85 -10.52
CA LYS A 307 -14.84 15.95 -11.49
C LYS A 307 -16.20 15.95 -10.80
N SER A 308 -17.00 16.98 -11.09
CA SER A 308 -18.35 17.13 -10.54
C SER A 308 -19.38 16.17 -11.12
N THR A 309 -19.10 15.54 -12.27
CA THR A 309 -19.98 14.55 -12.88
C THR A 309 -19.42 13.13 -12.72
N PRO A 310 -20.24 12.15 -12.30
CA PRO A 310 -19.81 10.77 -12.18
C PRO A 310 -19.29 10.21 -13.49
N THR A 311 -18.25 9.40 -13.42
CA THR A 311 -17.72 8.65 -14.56
C THR A 311 -18.45 7.34 -14.71
N LEU A 312 -18.98 7.08 -15.92
CA LEU A 312 -19.58 5.80 -16.25
C LEU A 312 -18.52 4.69 -16.17
N LEU A 313 -18.80 3.65 -15.41
CA LEU A 313 -18.04 2.42 -15.38
C LEU A 313 -18.76 1.42 -16.27
N THR A 314 -18.08 0.96 -17.30
CA THR A 314 -18.58 -0.10 -18.17
C THR A 314 -17.38 -0.92 -18.60
N ASN A 315 -17.57 -2.23 -18.71
CA ASN A 315 -16.56 -3.10 -19.26
C ASN A 315 -16.99 -3.62 -20.64
N ARG A 316 -16.13 -4.38 -21.32
CA ARG A 316 -16.50 -5.00 -22.60
C ARG A 316 -17.57 -6.08 -22.38
N THR A 317 -18.50 -6.20 -23.33
CA THR A 317 -19.48 -7.30 -23.45
C THR A 317 -18.81 -8.65 -23.16
N GLY A 318 -19.42 -9.46 -22.27
CA GLY A 318 -18.87 -10.75 -21.83
C GLY A 318 -17.92 -10.74 -20.62
N THR A 319 -17.72 -9.60 -19.92
CA THR A 319 -16.93 -9.54 -18.67
C THR A 319 -17.82 -9.20 -17.46
N THR A 320 -17.56 -9.84 -16.32
CA THR A 320 -18.40 -9.74 -15.09
C THR A 320 -17.75 -8.85 -14.02
N SER A 321 -17.07 -7.78 -14.40
CA SER A 321 -16.50 -6.83 -13.43
C SER A 321 -16.43 -5.43 -14.03
N VAL A 322 -16.70 -4.40 -13.24
CA VAL A 322 -16.25 -3.03 -13.54
C VAL A 322 -14.94 -2.70 -12.81
N ARG A 323 -14.22 -1.69 -13.31
CA ARG A 323 -13.01 -1.17 -12.67
C ARG A 323 -13.07 0.34 -12.57
N LEU A 324 -12.49 0.88 -11.50
CA LEU A 324 -12.20 2.32 -11.44
C LEU A 324 -11.25 2.68 -12.60
N PRO A 325 -11.47 3.81 -13.29
CA PRO A 325 -10.60 4.23 -14.39
C PRO A 325 -9.18 4.55 -13.91
N GLU A 326 -8.18 4.09 -14.66
CA GLU A 326 -6.75 4.39 -14.41
C GLU A 326 -6.35 5.73 -15.03
N ASP A 327 -7.12 6.78 -14.75
CA ASP A 327 -6.93 8.11 -15.35
C ASP A 327 -6.35 9.16 -14.38
N GLY A 328 -5.77 8.68 -13.28
CA GLY A 328 -5.08 9.50 -12.28
C GLY A 328 -5.99 10.30 -11.35
N ARG A 329 -7.32 10.13 -11.44
CA ARG A 329 -8.27 10.80 -10.56
C ARG A 329 -8.41 10.12 -9.20
N SER A 330 -8.71 10.92 -8.18
CA SER A 330 -8.91 10.49 -6.80
C SER A 330 -10.38 10.13 -6.60
N TYR A 331 -10.75 8.89 -6.93
CA TYR A 331 -12.09 8.37 -6.69
C TYR A 331 -12.35 8.15 -5.21
N TYR A 332 -13.45 8.70 -4.70
CA TYR A 332 -13.88 8.48 -3.31
C TYR A 332 -15.14 7.62 -3.22
N GLY A 333 -15.81 7.34 -4.33
CA GLY A 333 -16.84 6.32 -4.28
C GLY A 333 -17.26 5.79 -5.62
N PHE A 334 -17.89 4.63 -5.59
CA PHE A 334 -18.45 3.98 -6.76
C PHE A 334 -19.74 3.25 -6.44
N MET A 335 -20.52 3.02 -7.48
CA MET A 335 -21.67 2.14 -7.46
C MET A 335 -21.66 1.26 -8.71
N HIS A 336 -22.01 -0.02 -8.60
CA HIS A 336 -22.10 -0.91 -9.75
C HIS A 336 -23.13 -2.02 -9.56
N THR A 337 -23.48 -2.71 -10.65
CA THR A 337 -24.42 -3.84 -10.61
C THR A 337 -23.72 -5.17 -10.49
N HIS A 338 -24.31 -6.10 -9.74
CA HIS A 338 -24.07 -7.55 -9.92
C HIS A 338 -25.29 -8.16 -10.64
N ASN A 339 -25.11 -8.47 -11.92
CA ASN A 339 -26.15 -8.79 -12.90
C ASN A 339 -26.87 -10.13 -12.67
N ASN A 340 -28.02 -10.30 -13.33
CA ASN A 340 -28.90 -11.46 -13.29
C ASN A 340 -28.37 -12.68 -14.05
N LYS A 341 -27.19 -13.14 -13.63
CA LYS A 341 -26.52 -14.30 -14.19
C LYS A 341 -26.28 -15.36 -13.12
N GLU A 342 -26.45 -16.61 -13.51
CA GLU A 342 -26.16 -17.76 -12.65
C GLU A 342 -24.69 -17.73 -12.18
N GLY A 343 -24.47 -18.06 -10.91
CA GLY A 343 -23.14 -18.04 -10.29
C GLY A 343 -22.64 -16.65 -9.87
N VAL A 344 -23.36 -15.57 -10.14
CA VAL A 344 -23.01 -14.22 -9.65
C VAL A 344 -23.47 -14.04 -8.20
N VAL A 345 -22.54 -13.68 -7.33
CA VAL A 345 -22.80 -13.36 -5.92
C VAL A 345 -23.64 -12.08 -5.82
N ARG A 346 -24.77 -12.14 -5.12
CA ARG A 346 -25.71 -10.99 -5.00
C ARG A 346 -25.39 -10.06 -3.82
N ILE A 347 -24.11 -9.86 -3.56
CA ILE A 347 -23.52 -8.88 -2.63
C ILE A 347 -22.06 -8.61 -3.08
N PHE A 348 -21.35 -7.71 -2.41
CA PHE A 348 -19.95 -7.39 -2.72
C PHE A 348 -19.05 -8.63 -2.75
N SER A 349 -18.05 -8.58 -3.63
CA SER A 349 -16.94 -9.52 -3.69
C SER A 349 -15.75 -9.04 -2.82
N PRO A 350 -14.76 -9.92 -2.53
CA PRO A 350 -13.52 -9.49 -1.90
C PRO A 350 -12.77 -8.40 -2.69
N ALA A 351 -12.84 -8.44 -4.03
CA ALA A 351 -12.25 -7.43 -4.90
C ALA A 351 -12.92 -6.05 -4.73
N ASP A 352 -14.23 -6.01 -4.51
CA ASP A 352 -14.94 -4.76 -4.23
C ASP A 352 -14.52 -4.16 -2.90
N VAL A 353 -14.43 -4.99 -1.85
CA VAL A 353 -13.96 -4.57 -0.51
C VAL A 353 -12.53 -4.04 -0.61
N ALA A 354 -11.65 -4.75 -1.31
CA ALA A 354 -10.27 -4.32 -1.51
C ALA A 354 -10.18 -3.02 -2.30
N THR A 355 -10.98 -2.85 -3.37
CA THR A 355 -11.03 -1.62 -4.17
C THR A 355 -11.55 -0.45 -3.35
N PHE A 356 -12.60 -0.67 -2.56
CA PHE A 356 -13.15 0.33 -1.66
C PHE A 356 -12.09 0.83 -0.66
N LEU A 357 -11.39 -0.07 0.03
CA LEU A 357 -10.38 0.29 1.02
C LEU A 357 -9.14 0.93 0.38
N SER A 358 -8.56 0.26 -0.61
CA SER A 358 -7.29 0.68 -1.23
C SER A 358 -7.42 1.91 -2.12
N SER A 359 -8.61 2.22 -2.65
CA SER A 359 -8.81 3.38 -3.51
C SER A 359 -9.71 4.43 -2.85
N CYS A 360 -10.95 4.09 -2.51
CA CYS A 360 -11.92 5.08 -2.08
C CYS A 360 -11.63 5.62 -0.67
N VAL A 361 -11.43 4.72 0.30
CA VAL A 361 -11.10 5.12 1.68
C VAL A 361 -9.78 5.88 1.71
N ARG A 362 -8.75 5.35 1.02
CA ARG A 362 -7.46 6.06 0.86
C ARG A 362 -7.62 7.47 0.31
N ASN A 363 -8.24 7.61 -0.85
CA ASN A 363 -8.35 8.93 -1.50
C ASN A 363 -9.19 9.89 -0.65
N ALA A 364 -10.22 9.39 0.02
CA ALA A 364 -11.05 10.19 0.91
C ALA A 364 -10.29 10.65 2.16
N GLU A 365 -9.46 9.78 2.74
CA GLU A 365 -8.56 10.11 3.83
C GLU A 365 -7.51 11.15 3.42
N GLU A 366 -6.90 11.00 2.24
CA GLU A 366 -5.95 11.98 1.68
C GLU A 366 -6.57 13.36 1.46
N LYS A 367 -7.88 13.43 1.19
CA LYS A 367 -8.64 14.70 1.13
C LYS A 367 -9.14 15.19 2.49
N GLY A 368 -8.79 14.51 3.58
CA GLY A 368 -9.05 14.92 4.97
C GLY A 368 -10.26 14.23 5.62
N ASN A 369 -10.96 13.35 4.92
CA ASN A 369 -12.18 12.73 5.44
C ASN A 369 -12.41 11.31 4.87
N ALA A 370 -11.85 10.28 5.51
CA ALA A 370 -12.06 8.87 5.14
C ALA A 370 -13.55 8.44 5.06
N SER A 371 -14.42 9.02 5.90
CA SER A 371 -15.86 8.70 5.88
C SER A 371 -16.64 9.26 4.69
N ASP A 372 -16.00 10.02 3.81
CA ASP A 372 -16.60 10.42 2.53
C ASP A 372 -16.71 9.20 1.62
N ALA A 373 -15.80 8.24 1.82
CA ALA A 373 -15.72 7.07 1.00
C ALA A 373 -17.00 6.23 1.06
N TYR A 374 -17.46 5.76 -0.09
CA TYR A 374 -18.54 4.77 -0.16
C TYR A 374 -18.31 3.80 -1.33
N ALA A 375 -18.83 2.59 -1.21
CA ALA A 375 -19.05 1.70 -2.35
C ALA A 375 -20.48 1.18 -2.30
N ILE A 376 -21.14 1.05 -3.45
CA ILE A 376 -22.49 0.50 -3.54
C ILE A 376 -22.52 -0.62 -4.57
N VAL A 377 -23.10 -1.76 -4.20
CA VAL A 377 -23.46 -2.80 -5.17
C VAL A 377 -24.98 -2.88 -5.26
N VAL A 378 -25.50 -2.93 -6.48
CA VAL A 378 -26.94 -3.04 -6.79
C VAL A 378 -27.20 -4.40 -7.41
N THR A 379 -28.12 -5.17 -6.84
CA THR A 379 -28.46 -6.53 -7.28
C THR A 379 -29.98 -6.70 -7.35
N SER A 380 -30.46 -7.83 -7.88
CA SER A 380 -31.90 -8.15 -7.84
C SER A 380 -32.44 -8.36 -6.43
N GLU A 381 -31.57 -8.72 -5.49
CA GLU A 381 -31.94 -9.10 -4.11
C GLU A 381 -31.80 -7.92 -3.12
N GLY A 382 -31.24 -6.80 -3.56
CA GLY A 382 -31.06 -5.61 -2.74
C GLY A 382 -29.92 -4.73 -3.23
N SER A 383 -29.71 -3.61 -2.53
CA SER A 383 -28.54 -2.76 -2.71
C SER A 383 -27.79 -2.67 -1.40
N TYR A 384 -26.46 -2.79 -1.46
CA TYR A 384 -25.60 -2.81 -0.28
C TYR A 384 -24.59 -1.68 -0.37
N THR A 385 -24.27 -1.07 0.77
CA THR A 385 -23.33 0.05 0.84
C THR A 385 -22.22 -0.26 1.83
N LEU A 386 -20.96 -0.10 1.41
CA LEU A 386 -19.81 -0.08 2.31
C LEU A 386 -19.52 1.36 2.74
N LYS A 387 -19.22 1.52 4.02
CA LYS A 387 -18.72 2.75 4.63
C LYS A 387 -17.52 2.43 5.51
N TYR A 388 -16.68 3.45 5.71
CA TYR A 388 -15.56 3.38 6.62
C TYR A 388 -15.68 4.47 7.69
N THR A 389 -15.66 4.05 8.95
CA THR A 389 -15.77 4.90 10.15
C THR A 389 -14.62 4.65 11.13
N GLY A 390 -13.62 3.84 10.73
CA GLY A 390 -12.47 3.50 11.54
C GLY A 390 -11.43 4.62 11.63
N ASP A 391 -10.31 4.29 12.26
CA ASP A 391 -9.22 5.18 12.66
C ASP A 391 -8.10 5.31 11.61
N GLY A 392 -8.19 4.61 10.48
CA GLY A 392 -7.18 4.59 9.43
C GLY A 392 -6.49 3.23 9.26
N ASN A 393 -6.75 2.25 10.13
CA ASN A 393 -6.15 0.92 10.02
C ASN A 393 -6.92 -0.01 9.07
N TYR A 394 -6.86 0.27 7.76
CA TYR A 394 -7.55 -0.49 6.71
C TYR A 394 -6.61 -1.05 5.62
N SER A 395 -5.30 -1.06 5.88
CA SER A 395 -4.27 -1.49 4.92
C SER A 395 -4.34 -3.00 4.64
N LEU A 396 -4.16 -3.37 3.37
CA LEU A 396 -4.11 -4.77 2.94
C LEU A 396 -2.66 -5.28 2.98
N GLY A 397 -2.41 -6.36 3.71
CA GLY A 397 -1.14 -7.06 3.77
C GLY A 397 -0.81 -7.90 2.52
N LEU A 398 0.43 -8.38 2.46
CA LEU A 398 0.89 -9.28 1.39
C LEU A 398 -0.01 -10.53 1.33
N ASN A 399 -0.49 -10.87 0.14
CA ASN A 399 -1.38 -12.00 -0.14
C ASN A 399 -2.77 -11.96 0.55
N GLN A 400 -3.13 -10.88 1.24
CA GLN A 400 -4.39 -10.82 1.99
C GLN A 400 -5.61 -10.92 1.07
N LEU A 401 -5.61 -10.25 -0.10
CA LEU A 401 -6.68 -10.39 -1.09
C LEU A 401 -6.80 -11.83 -1.61
N SER A 402 -5.68 -12.52 -1.87
CA SER A 402 -5.71 -13.92 -2.31
C SER A 402 -6.27 -14.86 -1.23
N GLN A 403 -5.99 -14.57 0.05
CA GLN A 403 -6.57 -15.31 1.17
C GLN A 403 -8.06 -15.05 1.31
N TRP A 404 -8.48 -13.79 1.14
CA TRP A 404 -9.89 -13.41 1.11
C TRP A 404 -10.63 -14.10 -0.03
N ASP A 405 -10.08 -14.07 -1.25
CA ASP A 405 -10.65 -14.76 -2.42
C ASP A 405 -10.76 -16.26 -2.18
N THR A 406 -9.73 -16.89 -1.63
CA THR A 406 -9.74 -18.33 -1.37
C THR A 406 -10.80 -18.70 -0.33
N TRP A 407 -10.85 -17.98 0.79
CA TRP A 407 -11.85 -18.22 1.83
C TRP A 407 -13.27 -17.95 1.32
N TYR A 408 -13.46 -16.84 0.61
CA TYR A 408 -14.78 -16.41 0.15
C TYR A 408 -15.33 -17.36 -0.92
N ASN A 409 -14.49 -17.75 -1.89
CA ASN A 409 -14.89 -18.70 -2.91
C ASN A 409 -15.14 -20.10 -2.33
N ASP A 410 -14.32 -20.58 -1.39
CA ASP A 410 -14.54 -21.88 -0.73
C ASP A 410 -15.86 -21.91 0.05
N LYS A 411 -16.14 -20.88 0.84
CA LYS A 411 -17.39 -20.77 1.61
C LYS A 411 -18.60 -20.57 0.72
N TYR A 412 -18.49 -19.72 -0.31
CA TYR A 412 -19.57 -19.50 -1.26
C TYR A 412 -19.85 -20.75 -2.09
N PHE A 413 -18.81 -21.43 -2.57
CA PHE A 413 -18.94 -22.73 -3.27
C PHE A 413 -19.59 -23.77 -2.36
N SER A 414 -19.17 -23.85 -1.10
CA SER A 414 -19.79 -24.74 -0.12
C SER A 414 -21.27 -24.43 0.10
N LEU A 415 -21.65 -23.15 0.17
CA LEU A 415 -23.06 -22.75 0.24
C LEU A 415 -23.82 -23.10 -1.05
N TYR A 416 -23.20 -22.91 -2.21
CA TYR A 416 -23.83 -23.16 -3.52
C TYR A 416 -24.06 -24.65 -3.80
N TYR A 417 -23.11 -25.52 -3.44
CA TYR A 417 -23.11 -26.94 -3.82
C TYR A 417 -23.53 -27.90 -2.71
N ASN A 418 -23.35 -27.56 -1.42
CA ASN A 418 -23.71 -28.47 -0.32
C ASN A 418 -25.14 -28.23 0.20
N SER A 419 -25.85 -27.20 -0.27
CA SER A 419 -27.25 -27.02 0.06
C SER A 419 -28.12 -27.86 -0.88
N ASN A 420 -28.84 -28.84 -0.33
CA ASN A 420 -29.87 -29.59 -1.09
C ASN A 420 -31.10 -28.72 -1.44
N GLU A 421 -31.10 -27.45 -1.03
CA GLU A 421 -32.10 -26.42 -1.29
C GLU A 421 -31.40 -25.21 -1.93
N SER A 422 -32.11 -24.40 -2.72
CA SER A 422 -31.60 -23.11 -3.19
C SER A 422 -31.17 -22.26 -2.00
N PHE A 423 -29.89 -21.88 -1.89
CA PHE A 423 -29.45 -20.98 -0.83
C PHE A 423 -30.15 -19.62 -0.98
N SER A 424 -30.56 -19.03 0.13
CA SER A 424 -31.35 -17.81 0.16
C SER A 424 -30.46 -16.57 0.23
N GLN A 425 -30.98 -15.40 -0.16
CA GLN A 425 -30.23 -14.14 0.00
C GLN A 425 -29.76 -13.90 1.46
N PRO A 426 -30.57 -14.18 2.51
CA PRO A 426 -30.11 -14.14 3.90
C PRO A 426 -28.84 -14.96 4.18
N ASP A 427 -28.64 -16.09 3.52
CA ASP A 427 -27.43 -16.91 3.69
C ASP A 427 -26.20 -16.22 3.09
N VAL A 428 -26.37 -15.58 1.94
CA VAL A 428 -25.32 -14.77 1.28
C VAL A 428 -24.96 -13.55 2.14
N GLU A 429 -25.95 -12.85 2.66
CA GLU A 429 -25.77 -11.72 3.58
C GLU A 429 -25.03 -12.13 4.86
N LYS A 430 -25.34 -13.31 5.40
CA LYS A 430 -24.66 -13.87 6.57
C LYS A 430 -23.22 -14.25 6.28
N LEU A 431 -22.95 -14.92 5.15
CA LEU A 431 -21.59 -15.23 4.72
C LEU A 431 -20.76 -13.97 4.54
N PHE A 432 -21.33 -12.93 3.93
CA PHE A 432 -20.59 -11.69 3.69
C PHE A 432 -20.31 -10.92 4.99
N THR A 433 -21.26 -10.83 5.91
CA THR A 433 -21.01 -10.21 7.22
C THR A 433 -20.00 -11.02 8.04
N GLN A 434 -20.01 -12.35 7.95
CA GLN A 434 -18.99 -13.21 8.55
C GLN A 434 -17.61 -12.94 7.93
N PHE A 435 -17.53 -12.86 6.61
CA PHE A 435 -16.31 -12.52 5.88
C PHE A 435 -15.71 -11.21 6.39
N LEU A 436 -16.52 -10.15 6.51
CA LEU A 436 -16.05 -8.87 7.03
C LEU A 436 -15.52 -9.00 8.47
N LYS A 437 -16.26 -9.72 9.33
CA LYS A 437 -15.95 -9.80 10.76
C LYS A 437 -14.74 -10.68 11.08
N GLU A 438 -14.64 -11.84 10.45
CA GLU A 438 -13.70 -12.90 10.82
C GLU A 438 -12.47 -12.97 9.92
N VAL A 439 -12.59 -12.53 8.66
CA VAL A 439 -11.54 -12.67 7.64
C VAL A 439 -10.92 -11.32 7.28
N VAL A 440 -11.75 -10.32 7.00
CA VAL A 440 -11.28 -8.96 6.71
C VAL A 440 -10.73 -8.30 7.97
N ARG A 441 -11.49 -8.35 9.07
CA ARG A 441 -11.06 -7.90 10.41
C ARG A 441 -10.56 -6.46 10.46
N ILE A 442 -11.16 -5.58 9.65
CA ILE A 442 -10.86 -4.15 9.64
C ILE A 442 -11.86 -3.42 10.52
N GLU A 443 -11.35 -2.70 11.52
CA GLU A 443 -12.18 -1.90 12.41
C GLU A 443 -12.80 -0.71 11.67
N GLY A 444 -14.09 -0.47 11.91
CA GLY A 444 -14.85 0.60 11.26
C GLY A 444 -15.20 0.35 9.79
N LEU A 445 -14.90 -0.83 9.23
CA LEU A 445 -15.50 -1.26 7.97
C LEU A 445 -16.93 -1.74 8.23
N GLU A 446 -17.90 -1.03 7.67
CA GLU A 446 -19.32 -1.24 7.92
C GLU A 446 -20.06 -1.50 6.61
N VAL A 447 -21.03 -2.41 6.65
CA VAL A 447 -21.93 -2.71 5.54
C VAL A 447 -23.38 -2.40 5.92
N TYR A 448 -24.11 -1.83 4.97
CA TYR A 448 -25.50 -1.44 5.10
C TYR A 448 -26.32 -2.06 3.98
N LYS A 449 -27.53 -2.51 4.28
CA LYS A 449 -28.58 -2.69 3.27
C LYS A 449 -29.24 -1.35 3.04
N SER A 450 -29.27 -0.88 1.80
CA SER A 450 -29.64 0.50 1.47
C SER A 450 -30.75 0.55 0.43
N THR A 451 -31.68 1.48 0.64
CA THR A 451 -32.65 1.96 -0.34
C THR A 451 -32.46 3.47 -0.50
N PRO A 452 -33.14 4.13 -1.46
CA PRO A 452 -33.08 5.58 -1.55
C PRO A 452 -33.59 6.33 -0.31
N THR A 453 -34.37 5.67 0.56
CA THR A 453 -35.06 6.30 1.69
C THR A 453 -34.70 5.72 3.06
N SER A 454 -34.04 4.57 3.11
CA SER A 454 -33.66 3.89 4.35
C SER A 454 -32.34 3.14 4.20
N SER A 455 -31.64 2.97 5.32
CA SER A 455 -30.48 2.09 5.42
C SER A 455 -30.54 1.30 6.72
N GLU A 456 -30.01 0.08 6.71
CA GLU A 456 -29.89 -0.77 7.89
C GLU A 456 -28.47 -1.28 7.98
N LYS A 457 -27.78 -1.00 9.10
CA LYS A 457 -26.44 -1.56 9.35
C LYS A 457 -26.56 -3.06 9.55
N MET A 458 -25.71 -3.84 8.89
CA MET A 458 -25.69 -5.29 8.99
C MET A 458 -24.43 -5.75 9.73
N GLU A 459 -24.59 -6.64 10.71
CA GLU A 459 -23.49 -7.18 11.53
C GLU A 459 -23.61 -8.70 11.66
N TYR A 460 -22.47 -9.40 11.60
CA TYR A 460 -22.42 -10.83 11.88
C TYR A 460 -22.77 -11.11 13.34
N ASN A 461 -23.69 -12.04 13.57
CA ASN A 461 -24.24 -12.34 14.89
C ASN A 461 -23.98 -13.80 15.34
N GLY A 462 -23.01 -14.48 14.70
CA GLY A 462 -22.66 -15.86 14.99
C GLY A 462 -23.31 -16.90 14.07
N GLU A 463 -22.80 -18.13 14.13
CA GLU A 463 -23.11 -19.21 13.19
C GLU A 463 -24.58 -19.63 13.18
N ASN A 464 -25.26 -19.58 14.32
CA ASN A 464 -26.65 -20.05 14.46
C ASN A 464 -27.67 -18.90 14.55
N GLN A 465 -27.25 -17.66 14.31
CA GLN A 465 -28.11 -16.48 14.38
C GLN A 465 -28.27 -15.85 12.99
N PRO A 466 -29.39 -15.17 12.71
CA PRO A 466 -29.52 -14.32 11.53
C PRO A 466 -28.58 -13.11 11.65
N VAL A 467 -28.31 -12.46 10.51
CA VAL A 467 -27.60 -11.16 10.49
C VAL A 467 -28.32 -10.18 11.42
N LYS A 468 -27.57 -9.53 12.30
CA LYS A 468 -28.11 -8.46 13.14
C LYS A 468 -28.26 -7.21 12.28
N THR A 469 -29.48 -6.69 12.18
CA THR A 469 -29.75 -5.42 11.51
C THR A 469 -30.03 -4.31 12.53
N THR A 470 -29.48 -3.13 12.29
CA THR A 470 -29.74 -1.93 13.10
C THR A 470 -30.18 -0.80 12.17
N PRO A 471 -31.44 -0.31 12.28
CA PRO A 471 -31.92 0.78 11.44
C PRO A 471 -31.07 2.05 11.58
N CYS A 472 -30.82 2.70 10.45
CA CYS A 472 -30.31 4.06 10.41
C CYS A 472 -31.45 5.03 10.72
N ASN A 473 -31.56 5.48 11.97
CA ASN A 473 -32.52 6.52 12.38
C ASN A 473 -32.00 7.93 12.10
#